data_AF-A0A537AD59-F1
#
_entry.id   AF-A0A537AD59-F1
#
_cell.length_a   1.000
_cell.length_b   1.000
_cell.length_c   1.000
_cell.angle_alpha   90.00
_cell.angle_beta   90.00
_cell.angle_gamma   90.00
#
_symmetry.space_group_name_H-M   'P 1'
#
loop_
_entity.id
_entity.type
_entity.pdbx_description
1 polymer ?
#
loop_
_entity_poly.entity_id
_entity_poly.type
_entity_poly.pdbx_seq_one_letter_code
_entity_poly.pdbx_strand_id
1 'polypeptide(L)'
;MARANDIADALIAEGNTAESSGNLRDACEQYRKAVAAAPDYAKAHLNLGIGLEAAGDIDAAIRSYEAALAIDPGDAYANYNLGKVLCGRRDLERAEPLIRAALGRKPEFPEAQVVLSNLYESRGDLSAAASALESALKQRPDWAGVLFNYAAVLWKLRRLSEAEAALRRAIAIDPGLVPAYGMLGNILRGQARIPEALEVLGAARKLDPGRLDIESTELFVLTCWDEISSEALFVRHRDFGVRLERAIARRFVPFRNSRDPERRLRVGYVSGDFNFHPVAFFAIPLLERHDRSACEIFCYWTGNTVDDFTRQVQAHADVWRDAASMSDAGLAETINRDGIDILVDLSGHSGFFRLAVFAQQPAPVQVTWLGYLSTTGMTRIQYRLCDRHTDPPGMTDRFHTETLVRLPN
;
A
#
# COMPACT_ATOMS: atom_id res chain seq x y z
N MET A 1 -48.50 -7.84 -14.90
CA MET A 1 -47.23 -8.10 -14.20
C MET A 1 -46.47 -9.25 -14.81
N ALA A 2 -46.97 -10.51 -14.82
CA ALA A 2 -46.23 -11.66 -15.37
C ALA A 2 -45.61 -11.43 -16.78
N ARG A 3 -46.43 -11.02 -17.77
CA ARG A 3 -45.94 -10.74 -19.13
C ARG A 3 -44.88 -9.63 -19.22
N ALA A 4 -44.93 -8.64 -18.33
CA ALA A 4 -43.96 -7.55 -18.30
C ALA A 4 -42.62 -8.01 -17.70
N ASN A 5 -42.68 -8.83 -16.65
CA ASN A 5 -41.49 -9.44 -16.05
C ASN A 5 -40.84 -10.45 -17.01
N ASP A 6 -41.62 -11.22 -17.78
CA ASP A 6 -41.08 -12.13 -18.80
C ASP A 6 -40.29 -11.38 -19.89
N ILE A 7 -40.82 -10.23 -20.35
CA ILE A 7 -40.12 -9.34 -21.29
C ILE A 7 -38.85 -8.79 -20.64
N ALA A 8 -38.93 -8.34 -19.38
CA ALA A 8 -37.77 -7.84 -18.65
C ALA A 8 -36.71 -8.93 -18.45
N ASP A 9 -37.08 -10.17 -18.17
CA ASP A 9 -36.15 -11.30 -18.03
C ASP A 9 -35.44 -11.63 -19.34
N ALA A 10 -36.14 -11.58 -20.48
CA ALA A 10 -35.51 -11.73 -21.80
C ALA A 10 -34.47 -10.61 -22.05
N LEU A 11 -34.82 -9.36 -21.76
CA LEU A 11 -33.92 -8.22 -21.89
C LEU A 11 -32.73 -8.29 -20.94
N ILE A 12 -32.92 -8.79 -19.71
CA ILE A 12 -31.83 -9.06 -18.77
C ILE A 12 -30.89 -10.14 -19.34
N ALA A 13 -31.43 -11.21 -19.93
CA ALA A 13 -30.60 -12.26 -20.54
C ALA A 13 -29.77 -11.74 -21.74
N GLU A 14 -30.36 -10.88 -22.58
CA GLU A 14 -29.63 -10.16 -23.63
C GLU A 14 -28.52 -9.27 -23.04
N GLY A 15 -28.85 -8.53 -21.97
CA GLY A 15 -27.88 -7.68 -21.27
C GLY A 15 -26.69 -8.46 -20.71
N ASN A 16 -26.95 -9.58 -20.04
CA ASN A 16 -25.92 -10.47 -19.49
C ASN A 16 -25.01 -11.06 -20.59
N THR A 17 -25.59 -11.33 -21.77
CA THR A 17 -24.85 -11.83 -22.94
C THR A 17 -23.93 -10.73 -23.51
N ALA A 18 -24.42 -9.50 -23.60
CA ALA A 18 -23.62 -8.34 -24.03
C ALA A 18 -22.49 -8.05 -23.03
N GLU A 19 -22.76 -8.10 -21.72
CA GLU A 19 -21.76 -7.92 -20.66
C GLU A 19 -20.66 -8.98 -20.75
N SER A 20 -21.04 -10.25 -20.92
CA SER A 20 -20.09 -11.37 -21.10
C SER A 20 -19.22 -11.22 -22.36
N SER A 21 -19.71 -10.45 -23.35
CA SER A 21 -18.98 -10.13 -24.59
C SER A 21 -18.14 -8.85 -24.48
N GLY A 22 -18.12 -8.20 -23.30
CA GLY A 22 -17.41 -6.93 -23.07
C GLY A 22 -18.15 -5.68 -23.56
N ASN A 23 -19.37 -5.82 -24.10
CA ASN A 23 -20.17 -4.72 -24.64
C ASN A 23 -21.02 -4.08 -23.53
N LEU A 24 -20.37 -3.41 -22.58
CA LEU A 24 -21.02 -2.82 -21.39
C LEU A 24 -22.10 -1.80 -21.74
N ARG A 25 -21.93 -1.06 -22.83
CA ARG A 25 -22.92 -0.08 -23.32
C ARG A 25 -24.22 -0.78 -23.69
N ASP A 26 -24.13 -1.81 -24.52
CA ASP A 26 -25.29 -2.57 -24.98
C ASP A 26 -25.96 -3.30 -23.82
N ALA A 27 -25.18 -3.85 -22.89
CA ALA A 27 -25.68 -4.45 -21.66
C ALA A 27 -26.56 -3.45 -20.87
N CYS A 28 -26.03 -2.26 -20.59
CA CYS A 28 -26.76 -1.20 -19.92
C CYS A 28 -28.02 -0.76 -20.68
N GLU A 29 -27.97 -0.71 -22.01
CA GLU A 29 -29.14 -0.39 -22.83
C GLU A 29 -30.24 -1.45 -22.68
N GLN A 30 -29.90 -2.75 -22.69
CA GLN A 30 -30.88 -3.81 -22.48
C GLN A 30 -31.45 -3.81 -21.06
N TYR A 31 -30.61 -3.58 -20.03
CA TYR A 31 -31.11 -3.46 -18.66
C TYR A 31 -32.04 -2.25 -18.47
N ARG A 32 -31.77 -1.10 -19.11
CA ARG A 32 -32.69 0.05 -19.10
C ARG A 32 -34.02 -0.28 -19.75
N LYS A 33 -34.02 -1.02 -20.87
CA LYS A 33 -35.26 -1.52 -21.49
C LYS A 33 -35.99 -2.49 -20.55
N ALA A 34 -35.28 -3.35 -19.82
CA ALA A 34 -35.89 -4.25 -18.85
C ALA A 34 -36.60 -3.47 -17.73
N VAL A 35 -35.95 -2.43 -17.20
CA VAL A 35 -36.56 -1.51 -16.20
C VAL A 35 -37.76 -0.77 -16.80
N ALA A 36 -37.67 -0.29 -18.03
CA ALA A 36 -38.79 0.38 -18.70
C ALA A 36 -39.99 -0.56 -18.94
N ALA A 37 -39.73 -1.83 -19.25
CA ALA A 37 -40.77 -2.85 -19.44
C ALA A 37 -41.44 -3.25 -18.12
N ALA A 38 -40.69 -3.31 -17.03
CA ALA A 38 -41.19 -3.66 -15.70
C ALA A 38 -40.56 -2.77 -14.60
N PRO A 39 -41.11 -1.56 -14.36
CA PRO A 39 -40.54 -0.61 -13.39
C PRO A 39 -40.54 -1.08 -11.94
N ASP A 40 -41.49 -1.95 -11.57
CA ASP A 40 -41.61 -2.51 -10.21
C ASP A 40 -40.95 -3.90 -10.09
N TYR A 41 -39.99 -4.22 -10.97
CA TYR A 41 -39.25 -5.49 -10.93
C TYR A 41 -37.84 -5.30 -10.39
N ALA A 42 -37.63 -5.67 -9.11
CA ALA A 42 -36.35 -5.49 -8.41
C ALA A 42 -35.15 -6.07 -9.20
N LYS A 43 -35.31 -7.24 -9.82
CA LYS A 43 -34.27 -7.90 -10.62
C LYS A 43 -33.80 -7.05 -11.82
N ALA A 44 -34.69 -6.30 -12.46
CA ALA A 44 -34.31 -5.42 -13.57
C ALA A 44 -33.43 -4.26 -13.10
N HIS A 45 -33.80 -3.64 -11.97
CA HIS A 45 -32.99 -2.60 -11.33
C HIS A 45 -31.64 -3.11 -10.83
N LEU A 46 -31.61 -4.30 -10.23
CA LEU A 46 -30.37 -4.95 -9.78
C LEU A 46 -29.39 -5.14 -10.93
N ASN A 47 -29.83 -5.72 -12.06
CA ASN A 47 -28.95 -5.94 -13.22
C ASN A 47 -28.52 -4.64 -13.88
N LEU A 48 -29.40 -3.62 -13.93
CA LEU A 48 -29.00 -2.28 -14.37
C LEU A 48 -27.91 -1.70 -13.47
N GLY A 49 -28.02 -1.85 -12.16
CA GLY A 49 -27.01 -1.40 -11.21
C GLY A 49 -25.65 -2.07 -11.42
N ILE A 50 -25.65 -3.40 -11.64
CA ILE A 50 -24.42 -4.17 -11.94
C ILE A 50 -23.75 -3.66 -13.22
N GLY A 51 -24.52 -3.51 -14.30
CA GLY A 51 -23.99 -3.03 -15.57
C GLY A 51 -23.43 -1.60 -15.50
N LEU A 52 -24.11 -0.71 -14.76
CA LEU A 52 -23.65 0.67 -14.53
C LEU A 52 -22.37 0.72 -13.69
N GLU A 53 -22.26 -0.13 -12.68
CA GLU A 53 -21.04 -0.29 -11.88
C GLU A 53 -19.87 -0.73 -12.78
N ALA A 54 -20.08 -1.76 -13.60
CA ALA A 54 -19.07 -2.23 -14.55
C ALA A 54 -18.66 -1.16 -15.57
N ALA A 55 -19.60 -0.30 -15.99
CA ALA A 55 -19.35 0.85 -16.86
C ALA A 55 -18.70 2.05 -16.16
N GLY A 56 -18.53 2.01 -14.84
CA GLY A 56 -17.91 3.07 -14.03
C GLY A 56 -18.86 4.20 -13.61
N ASP A 57 -20.16 4.13 -13.93
CA ASP A 57 -21.17 5.10 -13.48
C ASP A 57 -21.70 4.71 -12.08
N ILE A 58 -20.84 4.92 -11.09
CA ILE A 58 -21.07 4.49 -9.70
C ILE A 58 -22.31 5.15 -9.09
N ASP A 59 -22.55 6.43 -9.36
CA ASP A 59 -23.71 7.13 -8.80
C ASP A 59 -25.02 6.62 -9.40
N ALA A 60 -25.03 6.26 -10.69
CA ALA A 60 -26.21 5.63 -11.29
C ALA A 60 -26.41 4.20 -10.77
N ALA A 61 -25.33 3.44 -10.57
CA ALA A 61 -25.40 2.11 -9.98
C ALA A 61 -26.05 2.13 -8.59
N ILE A 62 -25.64 3.07 -7.72
CA ILE A 62 -26.22 3.27 -6.39
C ILE A 62 -27.73 3.50 -6.48
N ARG A 63 -28.17 4.43 -7.35
CA ARG A 63 -29.61 4.71 -7.53
C ARG A 63 -30.39 3.48 -8.00
N SER A 64 -29.82 2.68 -8.88
CA SER A 64 -30.44 1.44 -9.35
C SER A 64 -30.53 0.39 -8.24
N TYR A 65 -29.50 0.21 -7.41
CA TYR A 65 -29.59 -0.69 -6.27
C TYR A 65 -30.59 -0.21 -5.20
N GLU A 66 -30.65 1.10 -4.93
CA GLU A 66 -31.65 1.69 -4.04
C GLU A 66 -33.08 1.48 -4.58
N ALA A 67 -33.29 1.60 -5.89
CA ALA A 67 -34.58 1.29 -6.52
C ALA A 67 -34.95 -0.19 -6.39
N ALA A 68 -33.99 -1.11 -6.57
CA ALA A 68 -34.22 -2.53 -6.34
C ALA A 68 -34.64 -2.82 -4.89
N LEU A 69 -33.96 -2.20 -3.91
CA LEU A 69 -34.26 -2.35 -2.49
C LEU A 69 -35.54 -1.65 -2.03
N ALA A 70 -35.99 -0.61 -2.74
CA ALA A 70 -37.30 0.00 -2.50
C ALA A 70 -38.45 -0.95 -2.88
N ILE A 71 -38.23 -1.85 -3.84
CA ILE A 71 -39.19 -2.87 -4.29
C ILE A 71 -39.08 -4.13 -3.43
N ASP A 72 -37.87 -4.64 -3.21
CA ASP A 72 -37.58 -5.78 -2.34
C ASP A 72 -36.45 -5.46 -1.35
N PRO A 73 -36.79 -4.99 -0.13
CA PRO A 73 -35.80 -4.69 0.90
C PRO A 73 -34.97 -5.92 1.35
N GLY A 74 -35.45 -7.13 1.06
CA GLY A 74 -34.82 -8.39 1.43
C GLY A 74 -33.89 -8.97 0.37
N ASP A 75 -33.73 -8.34 -0.79
CA ASP A 75 -32.87 -8.86 -1.86
C ASP A 75 -31.40 -8.88 -1.38
N ALA A 76 -30.84 -10.08 -1.21
CA ALA A 76 -29.50 -10.26 -0.69
C ALA A 76 -28.40 -9.73 -1.64
N TYR A 77 -28.62 -9.79 -2.96
CA TYR A 77 -27.64 -9.33 -3.95
C TYR A 77 -27.66 -7.81 -4.09
N ALA A 78 -28.84 -7.19 -4.05
CA ALA A 78 -28.96 -5.73 -4.03
C ALA A 78 -28.35 -5.13 -2.76
N ASN A 79 -28.63 -5.72 -1.60
CA ASN A 79 -28.00 -5.35 -0.32
C ASN A 79 -26.47 -5.50 -0.39
N TYR A 80 -25.96 -6.63 -0.90
CA TYR A 80 -24.53 -6.87 -1.06
C TYR A 80 -23.87 -5.86 -2.02
N ASN A 81 -24.43 -5.66 -3.22
CA ASN A 81 -23.82 -4.80 -4.23
C ASN A 81 -23.83 -3.32 -3.80
N LEU A 82 -24.93 -2.83 -3.23
CA LEU A 82 -24.97 -1.47 -2.67
C LEU A 82 -23.98 -1.33 -1.52
N GLY A 83 -23.96 -2.27 -0.57
CA GLY A 83 -23.02 -2.26 0.54
C GLY A 83 -21.56 -2.26 0.09
N LYS A 84 -21.21 -3.08 -0.92
CA LYS A 84 -19.87 -3.16 -1.52
C LYS A 84 -19.46 -1.82 -2.16
N VAL A 85 -20.35 -1.20 -2.94
CA VAL A 85 -20.08 0.10 -3.58
C VAL A 85 -19.90 1.21 -2.53
N LEU A 86 -20.74 1.22 -1.49
CA LEU A 86 -20.63 2.18 -0.39
C LEU A 86 -19.33 2.00 0.42
N CYS A 87 -18.87 0.76 0.61
CA CYS A 87 -17.54 0.50 1.18
C CYS A 87 -16.44 1.14 0.33
N GLY A 88 -16.50 0.99 -1.00
CA GLY A 88 -15.55 1.63 -1.93
C GLY A 88 -15.56 3.16 -1.84
N ARG A 89 -16.72 3.75 -1.54
CA ARG A 89 -16.88 5.19 -1.27
C ARG A 89 -16.52 5.62 0.16
N ARG A 90 -16.09 4.70 1.02
CA ARG A 90 -15.83 4.91 2.46
C ARG A 90 -17.07 5.35 3.26
N ASP A 91 -18.27 5.09 2.76
CA ASP A 91 -19.54 5.29 3.47
C ASP A 91 -19.85 4.04 4.32
N LEU A 92 -19.02 3.82 5.34
CA LEU A 92 -19.01 2.58 6.13
C LEU A 92 -20.24 2.45 7.04
N GLU A 93 -20.84 3.57 7.42
CA GLU A 93 -22.04 3.62 8.26
C GLU A 93 -23.26 3.05 7.52
N ARG A 94 -23.44 3.41 6.24
CA ARG A 94 -24.52 2.86 5.42
C ARG A 94 -24.22 1.47 4.89
N ALA A 95 -22.94 1.14 4.65
CA ALA A 95 -22.56 -0.14 4.06
C ALA A 95 -22.81 -1.34 4.98
N GLU A 96 -22.42 -1.26 6.25
CA GLU A 96 -22.53 -2.40 7.18
C GLU A 96 -23.94 -2.98 7.34
N PRO A 97 -25.01 -2.20 7.61
CA PRO A 97 -26.34 -2.77 7.77
C PRO A 97 -26.81 -3.49 6.50
N LEU A 98 -26.42 -3.02 5.31
CA LEU A 98 -26.73 -3.67 4.03
C LEU A 98 -26.00 -5.02 3.90
N ILE A 99 -24.69 -5.06 4.19
CA ILE A 99 -23.93 -6.31 4.14
C ILE A 99 -24.46 -7.32 5.16
N ARG A 100 -24.84 -6.87 6.36
CA ARG A 100 -25.48 -7.73 7.37
C ARG A 100 -26.86 -8.21 6.92
N ALA A 101 -27.67 -7.38 6.27
CA ALA A 101 -28.96 -7.77 5.71
C ALA A 101 -28.80 -8.84 4.62
N ALA A 102 -27.81 -8.68 3.74
CA ALA A 102 -27.47 -9.68 2.72
C ALA A 102 -27.12 -11.04 3.37
N LEU A 103 -26.25 -11.04 4.38
CA LEU A 103 -25.84 -12.25 5.10
C LEU A 103 -26.97 -12.87 5.94
N GLY A 104 -27.88 -12.05 6.48
CA GLY A 104 -29.06 -12.54 7.21
C GLY A 104 -30.05 -13.28 6.31
N ARG A 105 -30.12 -12.90 5.02
CA ARG A 105 -30.95 -13.57 4.00
C ARG A 105 -30.23 -14.73 3.33
N LYS A 106 -28.92 -14.61 3.11
CA LYS A 106 -28.07 -15.63 2.50
C LYS A 106 -26.80 -15.82 3.34
N PRO A 107 -26.80 -16.75 4.32
CA PRO A 107 -25.62 -17.04 5.14
C PRO A 107 -24.43 -17.60 4.32
N GLU A 108 -24.73 -18.36 3.27
CA GLU A 108 -23.75 -18.92 2.33
C GLU A 108 -23.37 -17.91 1.24
N PHE A 109 -22.77 -16.79 1.64
CA PHE A 109 -22.34 -15.72 0.75
C PHE A 109 -20.90 -15.27 1.07
N PRO A 110 -19.87 -15.99 0.57
CA PRO A 110 -18.49 -15.76 0.97
C PRO A 110 -17.96 -14.40 0.51
N GLU A 111 -18.41 -13.87 -0.62
CA GLU A 111 -18.07 -12.52 -1.08
C GLU A 111 -18.56 -11.45 -0.09
N ALA A 112 -19.77 -11.60 0.45
CA ALA A 112 -20.32 -10.68 1.44
C ALA A 112 -19.56 -10.76 2.78
N GLN A 113 -19.07 -11.95 3.17
CA GLN A 113 -18.19 -12.12 4.33
C GLN A 113 -16.85 -11.38 4.15
N VAL A 114 -16.26 -11.39 2.95
CA VAL A 114 -15.03 -10.61 2.66
C VAL A 114 -15.28 -9.11 2.74
N VAL A 115 -16.42 -8.62 2.26
CA VAL A 115 -16.75 -7.19 2.42
C VAL A 115 -16.96 -6.85 3.90
N LEU A 116 -17.62 -7.73 4.66
CA LEU A 116 -17.79 -7.57 6.11
C LEU A 116 -16.45 -7.56 6.86
N SER A 117 -15.48 -8.40 6.46
CA SER A 117 -14.15 -8.37 7.09
C SER A 117 -13.43 -7.04 6.86
N ASN A 118 -13.54 -6.47 5.67
CA ASN A 118 -12.93 -5.17 5.35
C ASN A 118 -13.56 -4.04 6.20
N LEU A 119 -14.88 -4.11 6.43
CA LEU A 119 -15.58 -3.20 7.33
C LEU A 119 -15.06 -3.31 8.76
N TYR A 120 -14.92 -4.52 9.30
CA TYR A 120 -14.36 -4.73 10.64
C TYR A 120 -12.91 -4.26 10.76
N GLU A 121 -12.08 -4.57 9.76
CA GLU A 121 -10.69 -4.13 9.71
C GLU A 121 -10.58 -2.60 9.71
N SER A 122 -11.42 -1.90 8.95
CA SER A 122 -11.43 -0.44 8.90
C SER A 122 -11.77 0.23 10.24
N ARG A 123 -12.46 -0.49 11.14
CA ARG A 123 -12.78 -0.05 12.51
C ARG A 123 -11.77 -0.53 13.54
N GLY A 124 -10.75 -1.29 13.13
CA GLY A 124 -9.76 -1.88 14.01
C GLY A 124 -10.23 -3.16 14.73
N ASP A 125 -11.42 -3.69 14.42
CA ASP A 125 -11.88 -4.97 14.96
C ASP A 125 -11.29 -6.14 14.17
N LEU A 126 -10.00 -6.36 14.38
CA LEU A 126 -9.22 -7.38 13.67
C LEU A 126 -9.72 -8.80 13.97
N SER A 127 -10.27 -9.04 15.16
CA SER A 127 -10.82 -10.34 15.55
C SER A 127 -12.07 -10.67 14.74
N ALA A 128 -13.01 -9.72 14.64
CA ALA A 128 -14.21 -9.90 13.82
C ALA A 128 -13.86 -10.00 12.33
N ALA A 129 -12.86 -9.24 11.85
CA ALA A 129 -12.35 -9.36 10.48
C ALA A 129 -11.81 -10.78 10.19
N ALA A 130 -11.01 -11.34 11.09
CA ALA A 130 -10.48 -12.69 10.98
C ALA A 130 -11.61 -13.75 10.94
N SER A 131 -12.62 -13.63 11.82
CA SER A 131 -13.76 -14.56 11.84
C SER A 131 -14.60 -14.52 10.56
N ALA A 132 -14.81 -13.33 9.99
CA ALA A 132 -15.52 -13.19 8.72
C ALA A 132 -14.73 -13.82 7.55
N LEU A 133 -13.41 -13.61 7.48
CA LEU A 133 -12.55 -14.27 6.49
C LEU A 133 -12.51 -15.79 6.66
N GLU A 134 -12.47 -16.29 7.90
CA GLU A 134 -12.56 -17.72 8.19
C GLU A 134 -13.89 -18.31 7.70
N SER A 135 -15.00 -17.58 7.88
CA SER A 135 -16.33 -17.99 7.37
C SER A 135 -16.37 -18.04 5.84
N ALA A 136 -15.75 -17.06 5.16
CA ALA A 136 -15.60 -17.08 3.71
C ALA A 136 -14.77 -18.30 3.24
N LEU A 137 -13.65 -18.58 3.91
CA LEU A 137 -12.74 -19.69 3.58
C LEU A 137 -13.33 -21.07 3.91
N LYS A 138 -14.27 -21.19 4.85
CA LYS A 138 -15.03 -22.43 5.08
C LYS A 138 -15.90 -22.79 3.87
N GLN A 139 -16.44 -21.78 3.19
CA GLN A 139 -17.30 -21.97 2.01
C GLN A 139 -16.48 -22.10 0.72
N ARG A 140 -15.38 -21.36 0.61
CA ARG A 140 -14.44 -21.43 -0.52
C ARG A 140 -12.99 -21.54 -0.01
N PRO A 141 -12.50 -22.78 0.24
CA PRO A 141 -11.17 -22.98 0.82
C PRO A 141 -10.00 -22.53 -0.08
N ASP A 142 -10.18 -22.62 -1.39
CA ASP A 142 -9.11 -22.39 -2.37
C ASP A 142 -9.20 -20.98 -2.99
N TRP A 143 -9.33 -19.96 -2.14
CA TRP A 143 -9.41 -18.56 -2.56
C TRP A 143 -8.13 -17.80 -2.18
N ALA A 144 -7.13 -17.85 -3.05
CA ALA A 144 -5.78 -17.30 -2.78
C ALA A 144 -5.79 -15.85 -2.29
N GLY A 145 -6.56 -14.96 -2.94
CA GLY A 145 -6.68 -13.56 -2.52
C GLY A 145 -7.27 -13.39 -1.10
N VAL A 146 -8.23 -14.23 -0.71
CA VAL A 146 -8.82 -14.19 0.64
C VAL A 146 -7.89 -14.82 1.68
N LEU A 147 -7.13 -15.86 1.33
CA LEU A 147 -6.07 -16.38 2.19
C LEU A 147 -4.98 -15.33 2.45
N PHE A 148 -4.62 -14.54 1.44
CA PHE A 148 -3.69 -13.41 1.59
C PHE A 148 -4.26 -12.34 2.53
N ASN A 149 -5.51 -11.91 2.33
CA ASN A 149 -6.18 -10.95 3.22
C ASN A 149 -6.28 -11.49 4.65
N TYR A 150 -6.62 -12.77 4.82
CA TYR A 150 -6.67 -13.44 6.11
C TYR A 150 -5.32 -13.45 6.81
N ALA A 151 -4.26 -13.79 6.08
CA ALA A 151 -2.90 -13.71 6.60
C ALA A 151 -2.53 -12.29 7.04
N ALA A 152 -2.97 -11.26 6.32
CA ALA A 152 -2.66 -9.86 6.66
C ALA A 152 -3.32 -9.45 7.97
N VAL A 153 -4.58 -9.85 8.19
CA VAL A 153 -5.29 -9.65 9.46
C VAL A 153 -4.64 -10.46 10.59
N LEU A 154 -4.28 -11.72 10.35
CA LEU A 154 -3.58 -12.56 11.33
C LEU A 154 -2.22 -11.98 11.74
N TRP A 155 -1.49 -11.40 10.78
CA TRP A 155 -0.23 -10.72 11.06
C TRP A 155 -0.43 -9.52 11.99
N LYS A 156 -1.46 -8.68 11.76
CA LYS A 156 -1.82 -7.57 12.65
C LYS A 156 -2.25 -8.05 14.04
N LEU A 157 -2.91 -9.21 14.13
CA LEU A 157 -3.24 -9.90 15.39
C LEU A 157 -2.04 -10.59 16.05
N ARG A 158 -0.83 -10.53 15.46
CA ARG A 158 0.38 -11.23 15.93
C ARG A 158 0.27 -12.76 15.94
N ARG A 159 -0.69 -13.34 15.23
CA ARG A 159 -0.88 -14.78 15.02
C ARG A 159 0.01 -15.28 13.87
N LEU A 160 1.33 -15.14 14.04
CA LEU A 160 2.32 -15.27 12.96
C LEU A 160 2.37 -16.66 12.32
N SER A 161 2.24 -17.73 13.11
CA SER A 161 2.25 -19.12 12.57
C SER A 161 1.06 -19.39 11.66
N GLU A 162 -0.11 -18.85 11.99
CA GLU A 162 -1.32 -18.99 11.17
C GLU A 162 -1.24 -18.13 9.91
N ALA A 163 -0.68 -16.91 10.03
CA ALA A 163 -0.44 -16.04 8.89
C ALA A 163 0.52 -16.71 7.87
N GLU A 164 1.60 -17.32 8.34
CA GLU A 164 2.51 -18.10 7.49
C GLU A 164 1.78 -19.27 6.80
N ALA A 165 0.98 -20.05 7.53
CA ALA A 165 0.26 -21.18 6.96
C ALA A 165 -0.73 -20.73 5.86
N ALA A 166 -1.45 -19.63 6.10
CA ALA A 166 -2.36 -19.04 5.13
C ALA A 166 -1.63 -18.54 3.88
N LEU A 167 -0.48 -17.86 4.04
CA LEU A 167 0.35 -17.40 2.91
C LEU A 167 0.90 -18.56 2.08
N ARG A 168 1.39 -19.62 2.72
CA ARG A 168 1.89 -20.80 2.00
C ARG A 168 0.77 -21.48 1.20
N ARG A 169 -0.45 -21.56 1.73
CA ARG A 169 -1.62 -22.03 0.96
C ARG A 169 -1.97 -21.08 -0.18
N ALA A 170 -1.96 -19.76 0.05
CA ALA A 170 -2.24 -18.77 -0.99
C ALA A 170 -1.26 -18.92 -2.16
N ILE A 171 0.03 -19.05 -1.88
CA ILE A 171 1.10 -19.27 -2.86
C ILE A 171 0.94 -20.62 -3.58
N ALA A 172 0.51 -21.67 -2.88
CA ALA A 172 0.29 -22.98 -3.49
C ALA A 172 -0.90 -22.97 -4.49
N ILE A 173 -1.94 -22.18 -4.22
CA ILE A 173 -3.12 -22.03 -5.09
C ILE A 173 -2.80 -21.10 -6.26
N ASP A 174 -2.16 -19.97 -5.97
CA ASP A 174 -1.75 -18.98 -6.97
C ASP A 174 -0.26 -18.62 -6.79
N PRO A 175 0.64 -19.35 -7.50
CA PRO A 175 2.06 -19.03 -7.51
C PRO A 175 2.39 -17.64 -8.09
N GLY A 176 1.45 -17.01 -8.81
CA GLY A 176 1.59 -15.66 -9.36
C GLY A 176 1.29 -14.55 -8.35
N LEU A 177 0.83 -14.87 -7.14
CA LEU A 177 0.50 -13.89 -6.10
C LEU A 177 1.75 -13.33 -5.40
N VAL A 178 2.56 -12.57 -6.15
CA VAL A 178 3.82 -11.97 -5.70
C VAL A 178 3.73 -11.27 -4.33
N PRO A 179 2.68 -10.48 -4.01
CA PRO A 179 2.54 -9.85 -2.69
C PRO A 179 2.57 -10.84 -1.51
N ALA A 180 2.09 -12.08 -1.68
CA ALA A 180 2.11 -13.10 -0.64
C ALA A 180 3.54 -13.51 -0.26
N TYR A 181 4.44 -13.60 -1.24
CA TYR A 181 5.85 -13.89 -0.99
C TYR A 181 6.53 -12.78 -0.20
N GLY A 182 6.26 -11.51 -0.51
CA GLY A 182 6.81 -10.37 0.23
C GLY A 182 6.40 -10.38 1.70
N MET A 183 5.12 -10.64 1.97
CA MET A 183 4.62 -10.75 3.35
C MET A 183 5.18 -11.97 4.08
N LEU A 184 5.29 -13.12 3.40
CA LEU A 184 5.91 -14.32 3.96
C LEU A 184 7.38 -14.10 4.30
N GLY A 185 8.15 -13.48 3.40
CA GLY A 185 9.55 -13.13 3.64
C GLY A 185 9.74 -12.23 4.87
N ASN A 186 8.85 -11.25 5.06
CA ASN A 186 8.85 -10.39 6.26
C ASN A 186 8.56 -11.18 7.55
N ILE A 187 7.60 -12.10 7.53
CA ILE A 187 7.27 -12.96 8.68
C ILE A 187 8.45 -13.87 9.03
N LEU A 188 9.04 -14.54 8.03
CA LEU A 188 10.19 -15.42 8.20
C LEU A 188 11.40 -14.66 8.74
N ARG A 189 11.69 -13.45 8.21
CA ARG A 189 12.73 -12.57 8.76
C ARG A 189 12.47 -12.24 10.24
N GLY A 190 11.24 -11.87 10.59
CA GLY A 190 10.87 -11.56 11.97
C GLY A 190 11.02 -12.74 12.94
N GLN A 191 11.04 -13.97 12.43
CA GLN A 191 11.31 -15.21 13.18
C GLN A 191 12.78 -15.66 13.08
N ALA A 192 13.68 -14.83 12.54
CA ALA A 192 15.08 -15.14 12.28
C ALA A 192 15.32 -16.35 11.33
N ARG A 193 14.32 -16.74 10.53
CA ARG A 193 14.43 -17.80 9.51
C ARG A 193 14.97 -17.20 8.21
N ILE A 194 16.18 -16.66 8.28
CA ILE A 194 16.79 -15.85 7.21
C ILE A 194 16.94 -16.64 5.89
N PRO A 195 17.46 -17.89 5.86
CA PRO A 195 17.57 -18.64 4.60
C PRO A 195 16.23 -18.84 3.89
N GLU A 196 15.19 -19.22 4.63
CA GLU A 196 13.84 -19.41 4.06
C GLU A 196 13.24 -18.09 3.55
N ALA A 197 13.46 -16.99 4.28
CA ALA A 197 13.02 -15.67 3.82
C ALA A 197 13.66 -15.29 2.48
N LEU A 198 14.96 -15.55 2.31
CA LEU A 198 15.70 -15.30 1.08
C LEU A 198 15.25 -16.21 -0.07
N GLU A 199 14.93 -17.49 0.20
CA GLU A 199 14.37 -18.39 -0.81
C GLU A 199 13.02 -17.89 -1.33
N VAL A 200 12.12 -17.50 -0.42
CA VAL A 200 10.79 -16.98 -0.75
C VAL A 200 10.89 -15.68 -1.54
N LEU A 201 11.70 -14.72 -1.09
CA LEU A 201 11.88 -13.43 -1.78
C LEU A 201 12.62 -13.60 -3.11
N GLY A 202 13.58 -14.52 -3.18
CA GLY A 202 14.27 -14.88 -4.42
C GLY A 202 13.33 -15.51 -5.45
N ALA A 203 12.37 -16.33 -5.03
CA ALA A 203 11.32 -16.85 -5.90
C ALA A 203 10.42 -15.73 -6.43
N ALA A 204 10.00 -14.81 -5.56
CA ALA A 204 9.19 -13.66 -5.93
C ALA A 204 9.89 -12.75 -6.95
N ARG A 205 11.17 -12.46 -6.74
CA ARG A 205 11.98 -11.66 -7.68
C ARG A 205 12.16 -12.33 -9.04
N LYS A 206 12.16 -13.68 -9.11
CA LYS A 206 12.18 -14.40 -10.40
C LYS A 206 10.84 -14.31 -11.13
N LEU A 207 9.73 -14.35 -10.40
CA LEU A 207 8.37 -14.23 -10.96
C LEU A 207 8.11 -12.84 -11.53
N ASP A 208 8.52 -11.80 -10.78
CA ASP A 208 8.39 -10.42 -11.23
C ASP A 208 9.68 -9.63 -10.94
N PRO A 209 10.63 -9.63 -11.90
CA PRO A 209 11.86 -8.87 -11.77
C PRO A 209 11.63 -7.37 -11.68
N GLY A 210 10.48 -6.85 -12.12
CA GLY A 210 10.15 -5.42 -12.08
C GLY A 210 9.78 -4.90 -10.68
N ARG A 211 9.48 -5.80 -9.74
CA ARG A 211 9.07 -5.47 -8.37
C ARG A 211 10.26 -5.13 -7.48
N LEU A 212 10.74 -3.90 -7.65
CA LEU A 212 11.84 -3.33 -6.86
C LEU A 212 11.54 -3.33 -5.36
N ASP A 213 10.27 -3.32 -4.95
CA ASP A 213 9.89 -3.43 -3.54
C ASP A 213 10.20 -4.80 -2.91
N ILE A 214 10.06 -5.87 -3.69
CA ILE A 214 10.46 -7.22 -3.27
C ILE A 214 11.98 -7.31 -3.16
N GLU A 215 12.70 -6.79 -4.16
CA GLU A 215 14.16 -6.77 -4.12
C GLU A 215 14.71 -5.93 -2.97
N SER A 216 14.11 -4.77 -2.68
CA SER A 216 14.44 -3.95 -1.52
C SER A 216 14.22 -4.71 -0.21
N THR A 217 13.11 -5.44 -0.09
CA THR A 217 12.85 -6.31 1.07
C THR A 217 13.90 -7.42 1.19
N GLU A 218 14.31 -8.04 0.08
CA GLU A 218 15.39 -9.03 0.06
C GLU A 218 16.73 -8.43 0.53
N LEU A 219 17.08 -7.22 0.07
CA LEU A 219 18.29 -6.51 0.50
C LEU A 219 18.31 -6.28 2.02
N PHE A 220 17.17 -5.88 2.60
CA PHE A 220 17.06 -5.74 4.04
C PHE A 220 17.15 -7.09 4.78
N VAL A 221 16.64 -8.19 4.20
CA VAL A 221 16.85 -9.52 4.80
C VAL A 221 18.32 -9.94 4.74
N LEU A 222 19.01 -9.63 3.63
CA LEU A 222 20.42 -9.96 3.45
C LEU A 222 21.34 -9.28 4.48
N THR A 223 20.97 -8.12 5.03
CA THR A 223 21.76 -7.50 6.12
C THR A 223 21.77 -8.32 7.41
N CYS A 224 20.84 -9.28 7.54
CA CYS A 224 20.76 -10.19 8.69
C CYS A 224 21.34 -11.58 8.40
N TRP A 225 21.90 -11.82 7.20
CA TRP A 225 22.51 -13.09 6.84
C TRP A 225 24.01 -13.03 7.10
N ASP A 226 24.55 -13.95 7.89
CA ASP A 226 25.96 -13.99 8.29
C ASP A 226 26.87 -14.64 7.24
N GLU A 227 26.32 -15.43 6.31
CA GLU A 227 27.10 -16.08 5.25
C GLU A 227 27.35 -15.18 4.03
N ILE A 228 26.71 -14.01 3.92
CA ILE A 228 27.01 -13.06 2.83
C ILE A 228 28.21 -12.19 3.17
N SER A 229 29.16 -12.10 2.24
CA SER A 229 30.28 -11.17 2.38
C SER A 229 29.83 -9.72 2.17
N SER A 230 30.51 -8.76 2.82
CA SER A 230 30.24 -7.32 2.62
C SER A 230 30.35 -6.90 1.16
N GLU A 231 31.28 -7.49 0.40
CA GLU A 231 31.44 -7.25 -1.04
C GLU A 231 30.21 -7.71 -1.82
N ALA A 232 29.74 -8.94 -1.58
CA ALA A 232 28.55 -9.47 -2.25
C ALA A 232 27.30 -8.67 -1.87
N LEU A 233 27.15 -8.30 -0.59
CA LEU A 233 26.05 -7.46 -0.12
C LEU A 233 26.07 -6.09 -0.80
N PHE A 234 27.23 -5.44 -0.89
CA PHE A 234 27.39 -4.16 -1.58
C PHE A 234 27.03 -4.25 -3.06
N VAL A 235 27.52 -5.27 -3.77
CA VAL A 235 27.18 -5.49 -5.18
C VAL A 235 25.67 -5.60 -5.37
N ARG A 236 24.98 -6.35 -4.50
CA ARG A 236 23.51 -6.49 -4.53
C ARG A 236 22.81 -5.13 -4.38
N HIS A 237 23.24 -4.28 -3.46
CA HIS A 237 22.67 -2.93 -3.27
C HIS A 237 22.95 -2.04 -4.47
N ARG A 238 24.20 -1.97 -4.93
CA ARG A 238 24.60 -1.16 -6.09
C ARG A 238 23.80 -1.55 -7.34
N ASP A 239 23.63 -2.84 -7.60
CA ASP A 239 22.90 -3.32 -8.78
C ASP A 239 21.40 -2.94 -8.70
N PHE A 240 20.80 -2.99 -7.50
CA PHE A 240 19.46 -2.43 -7.28
C PHE A 240 19.41 -0.93 -7.59
N GLY A 241 20.34 -0.14 -7.05
CA GLY A 241 20.34 1.31 -7.25
C GLY A 241 20.49 1.70 -8.72
N VAL A 242 21.37 1.01 -9.46
CA VAL A 242 21.51 1.17 -10.92
C VAL A 242 20.19 0.88 -11.64
N ARG A 243 19.49 -0.18 -11.26
CA ARG A 243 18.21 -0.56 -11.88
C ARG A 243 17.10 0.46 -11.56
N LEU A 244 17.00 0.90 -10.31
CA LEU A 244 16.04 1.91 -9.88
C LEU A 244 16.28 3.23 -10.62
N GLU A 245 17.52 3.70 -10.68
CA GLU A 245 17.87 4.96 -11.35
C GLU A 245 17.75 4.90 -12.88
N ARG A 246 17.86 3.71 -13.47
CA ARG A 246 17.55 3.49 -14.88
C ARG A 246 16.03 3.52 -15.13
N ALA A 247 15.24 2.96 -14.22
CA ALA A 247 13.79 2.92 -14.34
C ALA A 247 13.13 4.28 -14.09
N ILE A 248 13.74 5.13 -13.27
CA ILE A 248 13.18 6.40 -12.84
C ILE A 248 14.06 7.54 -13.35
N ALA A 249 13.48 8.47 -14.12
CA ALA A 249 14.23 9.62 -14.64
C ALA A 249 14.55 10.64 -13.54
N ARG A 250 15.72 11.28 -13.66
CA ARG A 250 16.05 12.49 -12.91
C ARG A 250 15.27 13.68 -13.49
N ARG A 251 14.54 14.44 -12.66
CA ARG A 251 13.54 15.42 -13.16
C ARG A 251 13.88 16.90 -12.92
N PHE A 252 14.61 17.22 -11.85
CA PHE A 252 14.64 18.60 -11.31
C PHE A 252 15.95 19.35 -11.53
N VAL A 253 16.56 19.18 -12.71
CA VAL A 253 17.80 19.87 -13.10
C VAL A 253 17.51 20.95 -14.14
N PRO A 254 18.07 22.17 -14.00
CA PRO A 254 18.90 22.65 -12.89
C PRO A 254 18.09 22.94 -11.63
N PHE A 255 18.73 22.81 -10.47
CA PHE A 255 18.13 23.17 -9.18
C PHE A 255 17.99 24.70 -9.06
N ARG A 256 16.84 25.16 -8.58
CA ARG A 256 16.51 26.59 -8.47
C ARG A 256 16.74 27.18 -7.07
N ASN A 257 17.23 26.36 -6.13
CA ASN A 257 17.55 26.78 -4.78
C ASN A 257 18.55 27.94 -4.78
N SER A 258 18.27 28.98 -3.99
CA SER A 258 19.21 30.10 -3.81
C SER A 258 20.52 29.61 -3.18
N ARG A 259 21.66 30.14 -3.62
CA ARG A 259 22.98 29.86 -3.04
C ARG A 259 23.43 30.91 -2.01
N ASP A 260 22.53 31.80 -1.61
CA ASP A 260 22.78 32.79 -0.55
C ASP A 260 23.15 32.06 0.76
N PRO A 261 24.35 32.27 1.33
CA PRO A 261 24.77 31.60 2.56
C PRO A 261 24.07 32.14 3.81
N GLU A 262 23.46 33.34 3.75
CA GLU A 262 22.83 33.99 4.90
C GLU A 262 21.37 33.56 5.10
N ARG A 263 20.77 32.88 4.12
CA ARG A 263 19.42 32.36 4.25
C ARG A 263 19.39 31.08 5.08
N ARG A 264 18.24 30.81 5.69
CA ARG A 264 17.97 29.52 6.33
C ARG A 264 18.02 28.38 5.31
N LEU A 265 18.72 27.30 5.65
CA LEU A 265 18.70 26.06 4.89
C LEU A 265 17.37 25.33 5.10
N ARG A 266 16.78 24.84 4.03
CA ARG A 266 15.59 23.98 4.10
C ARG A 266 16.01 22.53 4.17
N VAL A 267 15.76 21.88 5.31
CA VAL A 267 16.09 20.47 5.53
C VAL A 267 14.78 19.68 5.56
N GLY A 268 14.66 18.69 4.68
CA GLY A 268 13.49 17.83 4.58
C GLY A 268 13.78 16.42 5.05
N TYR A 269 12.98 15.88 5.96
CA TYR A 269 13.05 14.49 6.42
C TYR A 269 11.88 13.68 5.86
N VAL A 270 12.16 12.57 5.18
CA VAL A 270 11.14 11.67 4.62
C VAL A 270 11.13 10.36 5.42
N SER A 271 9.99 10.02 6.02
CA SER A 271 9.86 8.76 6.75
C SER A 271 8.41 8.31 6.88
N GLY A 272 8.18 7.00 6.76
CA GLY A 272 6.92 6.38 7.21
C GLY A 272 6.90 6.07 8.70
N ASP A 273 8.05 6.21 9.37
CA ASP A 273 8.30 5.73 10.71
C ASP A 273 8.24 6.83 11.77
N PHE A 274 7.61 7.97 11.46
CA PHE A 274 7.21 8.96 12.47
C PHE A 274 5.97 8.47 13.24
N ASN A 275 6.15 7.39 13.98
CA ASN A 275 5.18 6.76 14.88
C ASN A 275 5.98 6.07 16.01
N PHE A 276 5.38 5.17 16.80
CA PHE A 276 6.07 4.34 17.78
C PHE A 276 7.08 3.39 17.10
N HIS A 277 8.24 3.95 16.75
CA HIS A 277 9.29 3.29 15.98
C HIS A 277 10.66 3.87 16.36
N PRO A 278 11.74 3.06 16.35
CA PRO A 278 13.09 3.53 16.66
C PRO A 278 13.51 4.81 15.91
N VAL A 279 13.16 4.94 14.63
CA VAL A 279 13.44 6.15 13.83
C VAL A 279 12.89 7.41 14.51
N ALA A 280 11.64 7.40 14.98
CA ALA A 280 11.06 8.55 15.68
C ALA A 280 11.80 8.85 16.99
N PHE A 281 12.18 7.82 17.76
CA PHE A 281 12.85 8.00 19.06
C PHE A 281 14.19 8.75 18.93
N PHE A 282 14.89 8.56 17.82
CA PHE A 282 16.14 9.26 17.53
C PHE A 282 15.94 10.56 16.74
N ALA A 283 14.91 10.65 15.89
CA ALA A 283 14.61 11.85 15.12
C ALA A 283 14.06 12.98 16.01
N ILE A 284 13.21 12.68 16.99
CA ILE A 284 12.58 13.70 17.86
C ILE A 284 13.64 14.56 18.57
N PRO A 285 14.65 14.01 19.27
CA PRO A 285 15.68 14.84 19.92
C PRO A 285 16.47 15.73 18.96
N LEU A 286 16.67 15.29 17.71
CA LEU A 286 17.30 16.11 16.67
C LEU A 286 16.38 17.27 16.26
N LEU A 287 15.10 16.98 16.00
CA LEU A 287 14.11 17.98 15.60
C LEU A 287 13.93 19.04 16.69
N GLU A 288 13.88 18.65 17.96
CA GLU A 288 13.84 19.56 19.10
C GLU A 288 15.00 20.56 19.14
N ARG A 289 16.19 20.15 18.67
CA ARG A 289 17.46 20.87 18.84
C ARG A 289 17.95 21.55 17.58
N HIS A 290 17.25 21.43 16.46
CA HIS A 290 17.57 22.17 15.24
C HIS A 290 17.60 23.67 15.52
N ASP A 291 18.69 24.33 15.13
CA ASP A 291 18.80 25.78 15.19
C ASP A 291 17.88 26.42 14.15
N ARG A 292 16.75 26.95 14.62
CA ARG A 292 15.72 27.56 13.77
C ARG A 292 16.16 28.88 13.16
N SER A 293 17.24 29.49 13.63
CA SER A 293 17.84 30.67 13.01
C SER A 293 18.62 30.31 11.74
N ALA A 294 19.15 29.07 11.66
CA ALA A 294 19.94 28.57 10.54
C ALA A 294 19.15 27.64 9.61
N CYS A 295 18.13 26.94 10.12
CA CYS A 295 17.39 25.92 9.38
C CYS A 295 15.87 26.14 9.45
N GLU A 296 15.18 25.75 8.37
CA GLU A 296 13.73 25.53 8.30
C GLU A 296 13.46 24.04 8.03
N ILE A 297 12.69 23.40 8.90
CA ILE A 297 12.58 21.94 8.96
C ILE A 297 11.24 21.46 8.40
N PHE A 298 11.33 20.61 7.39
CA PHE A 298 10.20 19.96 6.74
C PHE A 298 10.18 18.48 7.10
N CYS A 299 9.00 17.96 7.44
CA CYS A 299 8.78 16.53 7.63
C CYS A 299 7.72 16.04 6.64
N TYR A 300 8.10 15.06 5.83
CA TYR A 300 7.24 14.38 4.87
C TYR A 300 6.90 13.00 5.42
N TRP A 301 5.69 12.89 5.97
CA TRP A 301 5.23 11.65 6.58
C TRP A 301 4.62 10.73 5.54
N THR A 302 5.15 9.52 5.43
CA THR A 302 4.71 8.52 4.45
C THR A 302 4.16 7.27 5.10
N GLY A 303 3.78 7.37 6.38
CA GLY A 303 3.33 6.26 7.20
C GLY A 303 1.82 6.02 7.10
N ASN A 304 1.33 5.09 7.90
CA ASN A 304 -0.10 4.76 7.97
C ASN A 304 -0.65 4.74 9.41
N THR A 305 0.18 5.04 10.40
CA THR A 305 -0.16 5.06 11.82
C THR A 305 0.04 6.46 12.37
N VAL A 306 -0.99 7.01 13.02
CA VAL A 306 -0.93 8.29 13.74
C VAL A 306 -1.07 8.02 15.23
N ASP A 307 0.03 8.21 15.96
CA ASP A 307 0.07 8.07 17.42
C ASP A 307 0.70 9.31 18.09
N ASP A 308 1.02 9.20 19.38
CA ASP A 308 1.62 10.30 20.14
C ASP A 308 3.02 10.69 19.62
N PHE A 309 3.79 9.75 19.08
CA PHE A 309 5.10 10.04 18.50
C PHE A 309 4.95 10.76 17.17
N THR A 310 3.95 10.38 16.35
CA THR A 310 3.60 11.14 15.14
C THR A 310 3.29 12.59 15.49
N ARG A 311 2.46 12.82 16.51
CA ARG A 311 2.09 14.16 16.98
C ARG A 311 3.29 14.95 17.50
N GLN A 312 4.24 14.30 18.19
CA GLN A 312 5.47 14.94 18.65
C GLN A 312 6.36 15.38 17.48
N VAL A 313 6.62 14.49 16.51
CA VAL A 313 7.39 14.85 15.31
C VAL A 313 6.72 16.01 14.58
N GLN A 314 5.40 15.95 14.38
CA GLN A 314 4.64 17.01 13.74
C GLN A 314 4.78 18.36 14.47
N ALA A 315 4.73 18.37 15.80
CA ALA A 315 4.87 19.59 16.60
C ALA A 315 6.27 20.22 16.52
N HIS A 316 7.29 19.44 16.18
CA HIS A 316 8.68 19.91 16.01
C HIS A 316 9.04 20.22 14.55
N ALA A 317 8.17 19.95 13.58
CA ALA A 317 8.38 20.37 12.21
C ALA A 317 7.95 21.84 12.02
N ASP A 318 8.72 22.65 11.27
CA ASP A 318 8.23 23.96 10.82
C ASP A 318 7.13 23.75 9.76
N VAL A 319 7.28 22.72 8.93
CA VAL A 319 6.29 22.31 7.93
C VAL A 319 6.08 20.80 7.98
N TRP A 320 4.84 20.38 8.25
CA TRP A 320 4.42 18.99 8.14
C TRP A 320 3.66 18.74 6.84
N ARG A 321 4.07 17.73 6.08
CA ARG A 321 3.40 17.25 4.88
C ARG A 321 2.91 15.83 5.12
N ASP A 322 1.60 15.65 5.10
CA ASP A 322 1.01 14.31 4.97
C ASP A 322 1.21 13.84 3.52
N ALA A 323 2.12 12.88 3.33
CA ALA A 323 2.50 12.32 2.06
C ALA A 323 2.16 10.82 1.95
N ALA A 324 1.33 10.29 2.86
CA ALA A 324 0.97 8.88 2.92
C ALA A 324 0.25 8.42 1.64
N SER A 325 -0.64 9.25 1.10
CA SER A 325 -1.40 8.95 -0.13
C SER A 325 -0.75 9.50 -1.41
N MET A 326 0.40 10.18 -1.31
CA MET A 326 1.06 10.77 -2.47
C MET A 326 1.84 9.70 -3.26
N SER A 327 1.70 9.70 -4.58
CA SER A 327 2.61 8.95 -5.46
C SER A 327 4.05 9.46 -5.31
N ASP A 328 5.03 8.63 -5.66
CA ASP A 328 6.44 9.06 -5.62
C ASP A 328 6.71 10.26 -6.52
N ALA A 329 6.02 10.36 -7.65
CA ALA A 329 6.12 11.51 -8.55
C ALA A 329 5.55 12.79 -7.91
N GLY A 330 4.39 12.70 -7.26
CA GLY A 330 3.74 13.84 -6.60
C GLY A 330 4.47 14.30 -5.34
N LEU A 331 5.04 13.35 -4.58
CA LEU A 331 5.88 13.69 -3.44
C LEU A 331 7.18 14.38 -3.90
N ALA A 332 7.84 13.88 -4.95
CA ALA A 332 9.03 14.53 -5.50
C ALA A 332 8.74 15.96 -6.01
N GLU A 333 7.61 16.17 -6.67
CA GLU A 333 7.16 17.52 -7.07
C GLU A 333 6.93 18.44 -5.87
N THR A 334 6.30 17.92 -4.82
CA THR A 334 6.04 18.67 -3.58
C THR A 334 7.35 19.08 -2.92
N ILE A 335 8.30 18.15 -2.77
CA ILE A 335 9.63 18.42 -2.20
C ILE A 335 10.38 19.48 -3.02
N ASN A 336 10.34 19.38 -4.35
CA ASN A 336 11.02 20.34 -5.22
C ASN A 336 10.39 21.73 -5.12
N ARG A 337 9.05 21.82 -5.08
CA ARG A 337 8.32 23.08 -4.87
C ARG A 337 8.61 23.72 -3.51
N ASP A 338 8.73 22.89 -2.48
CA ASP A 338 9.10 23.34 -1.13
C ASP A 338 10.56 23.87 -1.10
N GLY A 339 11.35 23.62 -2.14
CA GLY A 339 12.69 24.19 -2.29
C GLY A 339 13.67 23.62 -1.26
N ILE A 340 13.54 22.32 -0.96
CA ILE A 340 14.42 21.62 -0.01
C ILE A 340 15.86 21.65 -0.52
N ASP A 341 16.78 22.01 0.35
CA ASP A 341 18.23 22.06 0.08
C ASP A 341 18.88 20.73 0.37
N ILE A 342 18.56 20.16 1.53
CA ILE A 342 19.06 18.87 2.01
C ILE A 342 17.86 17.97 2.28
N LEU A 343 17.69 16.93 1.47
CA LEU A 343 16.66 15.92 1.67
C LEU A 343 17.26 14.68 2.32
N VAL A 344 16.69 14.26 3.44
CA VAL A 344 17.15 13.16 4.27
C VAL A 344 16.15 12.01 4.18
N ASP A 345 16.60 10.89 3.61
CA ASP A 345 15.95 9.59 3.67
C ASP A 345 16.18 8.99 5.06
N LEU A 346 15.10 8.61 5.74
CA LEU A 346 15.14 7.96 7.05
C LEU A 346 14.73 6.48 7.01
N SER A 347 14.64 5.87 5.82
CA SER A 347 14.14 4.50 5.69
C SER A 347 15.10 3.58 4.93
N GLY A 348 15.83 4.07 3.92
CA GLY A 348 16.70 3.23 3.09
C GLY A 348 15.92 2.06 2.48
N HIS A 349 16.32 0.81 2.77
CA HIS A 349 15.59 -0.39 2.36
C HIS A 349 14.66 -0.97 3.44
N SER A 350 14.55 -0.32 4.61
CA SER A 350 13.68 -0.77 5.69
C SER A 350 12.30 -0.10 5.62
N GLY A 351 11.31 -0.74 6.25
CA GLY A 351 9.98 -0.16 6.47
C GLY A 351 9.28 0.35 5.20
N PHE A 352 8.72 1.56 5.30
CA PHE A 352 8.05 2.27 4.21
C PHE A 352 9.04 3.09 3.37
N PHE A 353 9.94 2.40 2.66
CA PHE A 353 10.95 3.07 1.84
C PHE A 353 10.33 3.83 0.66
N ARG A 354 10.89 5.00 0.35
CA ARG A 354 10.48 5.88 -0.76
C ARG A 354 11.65 6.22 -1.67
N LEU A 355 12.60 5.30 -1.86
CA LEU A 355 13.82 5.50 -2.66
C LEU A 355 13.53 5.99 -4.10
N ALA A 356 12.37 5.65 -4.66
CA ALA A 356 11.90 6.17 -5.95
C ALA A 356 11.70 7.71 -5.98
N VAL A 357 11.38 8.33 -4.84
CA VAL A 357 11.35 9.80 -4.69
C VAL A 357 12.76 10.36 -4.83
N PHE A 358 13.71 9.79 -4.09
CA PHE A 358 15.11 10.18 -4.12
C PHE A 358 15.75 9.92 -5.48
N ALA A 359 15.32 8.87 -6.20
CA ALA A 359 15.76 8.62 -7.56
C ALA A 359 15.38 9.79 -8.48
N GLN A 360 14.25 10.46 -8.30
CA GLN A 360 13.91 11.62 -9.14
C GLN A 360 14.80 12.85 -8.86
N GLN A 361 15.53 12.82 -7.75
CA GLN A 361 16.43 13.84 -7.23
C GLN A 361 15.78 15.23 -7.11
N PRO A 362 14.72 15.40 -6.28
CA PRO A 362 14.02 16.68 -6.10
C PRO A 362 14.79 17.75 -5.32
N ALA A 363 15.85 17.37 -4.58
CA ALA A 363 16.72 18.28 -3.85
C ALA A 363 18.17 18.20 -4.35
N PRO A 364 18.96 19.30 -4.25
CA PRO A 364 20.34 19.33 -4.72
C PRO A 364 21.28 18.44 -3.91
N VAL A 365 21.04 18.32 -2.60
CA VAL A 365 21.77 17.41 -1.70
C VAL A 365 20.80 16.39 -1.14
N GLN A 366 21.11 15.11 -1.34
CA GLN A 366 20.34 14.01 -0.76
C GLN A 366 21.21 13.12 0.11
N VAL A 367 20.69 12.80 1.27
CA VAL A 367 21.37 12.11 2.35
C VAL A 367 20.50 10.93 2.79
N THR A 368 21.10 9.78 3.12
CA THR A 368 20.42 8.74 3.87
C THR A 368 20.94 8.72 5.30
N TRP A 369 20.04 8.60 6.27
CA TRP A 369 20.40 8.54 7.67
C TRP A 369 19.42 7.73 8.52
N LEU A 370 20.03 6.96 9.39
CA LEU A 370 19.52 6.20 10.52
C LEU A 370 18.66 4.95 10.23
N GLY A 371 17.58 5.04 9.46
CA GLY A 371 16.63 3.91 9.36
C GLY A 371 17.19 2.67 8.66
N TYR A 372 18.30 2.81 7.95
CA TYR A 372 18.99 1.72 7.28
C TYR A 372 20.50 1.81 7.48
N LEU A 373 21.09 0.75 8.04
CA LEU A 373 22.49 0.74 8.48
C LEU A 373 23.46 0.24 7.40
N SER A 374 23.12 0.43 6.13
CA SER A 374 23.94 0.05 4.98
C SER A 374 23.74 1.07 3.84
N THR A 375 24.43 0.85 2.72
CA THR A 375 24.24 1.60 1.48
C THR A 375 22.82 1.47 0.92
N THR A 376 22.28 2.53 0.32
CA THR A 376 21.05 2.47 -0.50
C THR A 376 21.34 1.91 -1.90
N GLY A 377 22.62 1.82 -2.27
CA GLY A 377 23.07 1.44 -3.61
C GLY A 377 22.90 2.52 -4.67
N MET A 378 22.31 3.66 -4.31
CA MET A 378 21.99 4.76 -5.23
C MET A 378 23.16 5.73 -5.36
N THR A 379 23.28 6.36 -6.53
CA THR A 379 24.19 7.49 -6.78
C THR A 379 23.49 8.84 -6.58
N ARG A 380 22.17 8.85 -6.67
CA ARG A 380 21.31 10.02 -6.47
C ARG A 380 21.08 10.34 -5.00
N ILE A 381 21.43 9.45 -4.07
CA ILE A 381 21.69 9.80 -2.67
C ILE A 381 23.20 9.95 -2.54
N GLN A 382 23.70 11.15 -2.26
CA GLN A 382 25.13 11.45 -2.33
C GLN A 382 25.86 11.10 -1.05
N TYR A 383 25.18 11.19 0.10
CA TYR A 383 25.81 11.09 1.40
C TYR A 383 25.07 10.12 2.31
N ARG A 384 25.82 9.44 3.17
CA ARG A 384 25.28 8.69 4.29
C ARG A 384 25.89 9.21 5.58
N LEU A 385 25.05 9.59 6.54
CA LEU A 385 25.51 9.99 7.86
C LEU A 385 25.77 8.73 8.70
N CYS A 386 26.98 8.64 9.23
CA CYS A 386 27.45 7.55 10.08
C CYS A 386 28.43 8.08 11.14
N ASP A 387 29.18 7.20 11.80
CA ASP A 387 30.22 7.54 12.75
C ASP A 387 31.46 6.66 12.55
N ARG A 388 32.57 7.01 13.20
CA ARG A 388 33.86 6.29 13.06
C ARG A 388 33.87 4.89 13.67
N HIS A 389 32.88 4.55 14.49
CA HIS A 389 32.78 3.26 15.17
C HIS A 389 31.96 2.28 14.34
N THR A 390 30.83 2.72 13.80
CA THR A 390 30.01 1.93 12.87
C THR A 390 30.69 1.78 11.51
N ASP A 391 31.35 2.83 11.02
CA ASP A 391 32.02 2.85 9.73
C ASP A 391 33.44 3.44 9.84
N PRO A 392 34.44 2.67 10.30
CA PRO A 392 35.80 3.18 10.46
C PRO A 392 36.41 3.69 9.14
N PRO A 393 37.11 4.84 9.15
CA PRO A 393 37.76 5.40 7.97
C PRO A 393 38.67 4.39 7.25
N GLY A 394 38.42 4.19 5.95
CA GLY A 394 39.20 3.31 5.08
C GLY A 394 38.81 1.83 5.14
N MET A 395 37.91 1.44 6.05
CA MET A 395 37.48 0.04 6.18
C MET A 395 36.20 -0.27 5.39
N THR A 396 35.21 0.62 5.47
CA THR A 396 33.86 0.37 4.92
C THR A 396 33.51 1.27 3.73
N ASP A 397 34.33 2.28 3.42
CA ASP A 397 34.06 3.26 2.36
C ASP A 397 33.84 2.60 0.99
N ARG A 398 34.55 1.51 0.70
CA ARG A 398 34.39 0.76 -0.56
C ARG A 398 33.07 -0.01 -0.68
N PHE A 399 32.34 -0.18 0.42
CA PHE A 399 31.06 -0.89 0.48
C PHE A 399 29.86 0.06 0.48
N HIS A 400 30.07 1.31 0.09
CA HIS A 400 29.03 2.33 0.01
C HIS A 400 29.05 3.02 -1.36
N THR A 401 27.86 3.34 -1.87
CA THR A 401 27.74 4.16 -3.08
C THR A 401 27.74 5.64 -2.70
N GLU A 402 27.25 5.94 -1.50
CA GLU A 402 27.30 7.25 -0.89
C GLU A 402 28.69 7.59 -0.36
N THR A 403 29.01 8.88 -0.33
CA THR A 403 30.14 9.39 0.46
C THR A 403 29.78 9.35 1.93
N LEU A 404 30.58 8.65 2.73
CA LEU A 404 30.37 8.55 4.18
C LEU A 404 30.73 9.87 4.88
N VAL A 405 29.75 10.47 5.54
CA VAL A 405 29.92 11.66 6.38
C VAL A 405 29.88 11.21 7.82
N ARG A 406 31.06 11.14 8.44
CA ARG A 406 31.24 10.67 9.82
C ARG A 406 31.02 11.82 10.79
N LEU A 407 30.01 11.69 11.62
CA LEU A 407 29.77 12.59 12.75
C LEU A 407 30.87 12.42 13.80
N PRO A 408 31.21 13.48 14.55
CA PRO A 408 32.38 13.49 15.43
C PRO A 408 32.31 12.54 16.63
N ASN A 409 31.13 12.02 16.99
CA ASN A 409 30.95 11.06 18.09
C ASN A 409 29.93 9.98 17.74
#